data_AF-A0A2N8N6E7-F1
#
_entry.id   AF-A0A2N8N6E7-F1
#
_cell.length_a   1.000
_cell.length_b   1.000
_cell.length_c   1.000
_cell.angle_alpha   90.00
_cell.angle_beta   90.00
_cell.angle_gamma   90.00
#
_symmetry.space_group_name_H-M   'P 1'
#
loop_
_entity.id
_entity.type
_entity.pdbx_description
1 polymer ?
#
loop_
_entity_poly.entity_id
_entity_poly.type
_entity_poly.pdbx_seq_one_letter_code
_entity_poly.pdbx_strand_id
1 'polypeptide(L)'
;MAGSFLLAALVNGLRGQMANCVVGAVYGSVLIYVMWLMWRVPHVDMVFKRWMRWNEEAIRQGGAVYRNCRVTPETELVAYQLCVSYLISAARVWSPYYVKRSPQARCMCIVFTALTLIFGWWSLVGPLATIRTLSDSGWTTTAERVMAEPN
;
A
#
# COMPACT_ATOMS: atom_id res chain seq x y z
N MET A 1 16.63 -2.71 -10.23
CA MET A 1 17.03 -1.33 -9.84
C MET A 1 17.38 -1.19 -8.35
N ALA A 2 16.74 -1.89 -7.40
CA ALA A 2 17.16 -1.82 -5.99
C ALA A 2 18.59 -2.33 -5.73
N GLY A 3 19.02 -3.37 -6.46
CA GLY A 3 20.36 -3.95 -6.32
C GLY A 3 21.51 -2.99 -6.65
N SER A 4 21.33 -2.05 -7.58
CA SER A 4 22.38 -1.09 -7.94
C SER A 4 22.63 -0.05 -6.86
N PHE A 5 21.62 0.32 -6.07
CA PHE A 5 21.78 1.25 -4.94
C PHE A 5 22.48 0.61 -3.74
N LEU A 6 22.17 -0.66 -3.44
CA LEU A 6 22.90 -1.40 -2.40
C LEU A 6 24.36 -1.64 -2.80
N LEU A 7 24.61 -1.94 -4.08
CA LEU A 7 25.97 -2.11 -4.59
C LEU A 7 26.75 -0.79 -4.56
N ALA A 8 26.13 0.33 -4.92
CA ALA A 8 26.72 1.67 -4.79
C ALA A 8 26.98 2.07 -3.32
N ALA A 9 26.09 1.72 -2.39
CA ALA A 9 26.30 1.92 -0.96
C ALA A 9 27.52 1.12 -0.46
N LEU A 10 27.64 -0.14 -0.87
CA LEU A 10 28.77 -1.01 -0.52
C LEU A 10 30.10 -0.46 -1.08
N VAL A 11 30.11 -0.03 -2.34
CA VAL A 11 31.29 0.57 -2.99
C VAL A 11 31.69 1.90 -2.33
N ASN A 12 30.73 2.73 -1.94
CA ASN A 12 31.01 4.00 -1.25
C ASN A 12 31.47 3.80 0.21
N GLY A 13 30.94 2.78 0.90
CA GLY A 13 31.43 2.37 2.22
C GLY A 13 32.89 1.89 2.18
N LEU A 14 33.24 1.10 1.16
CA LEU A 14 34.63 0.68 0.91
C LEU A 14 35.58 1.83 0.57
N ARG A 15 35.05 2.95 0.04
CA ARG A 15 35.82 4.17 -0.26
C ARG A 15 35.90 5.16 0.92
N GLY A 16 35.39 4.80 2.10
CA GLY A 16 35.42 5.64 3.30
C GLY A 16 34.42 6.80 3.30
N GLN A 17 33.56 6.91 2.29
CA GLN A 17 32.53 7.94 2.21
C GLN A 17 31.25 7.48 2.94
N MET A 18 31.33 7.48 4.27
CA MET A 18 30.27 6.99 5.17
C MET A 18 28.90 7.66 4.91
N ALA A 19 28.87 8.96 4.59
CA ALA A 19 27.64 9.68 4.29
C ALA A 19 26.89 9.09 3.09
N ASN A 20 27.59 8.76 2.01
CA ASN A 20 26.99 8.21 0.79
C ASN A 20 26.57 6.74 0.97
N CYS A 21 27.23 6.01 1.86
CA CYS A 21 26.86 4.63 2.23
C CYS A 21 25.53 4.60 3.00
N VAL A 22 25.38 5.44 4.03
CA VAL A 22 24.16 5.51 4.85
C VAL A 22 22.96 5.91 4.00
N VAL A 23 23.14 6.96 3.18
CA VAL A 23 22.14 7.42 2.21
C VAL A 23 21.71 6.25 1.32
N GLY A 24 22.65 5.60 0.62
CA GLY A 24 22.34 4.49 -0.29
C GLY A 24 21.66 3.30 0.38
N ALA A 25 22.05 2.96 1.61
CA ALA A 25 21.44 1.86 2.37
C ALA A 25 20.00 2.17 2.81
N VAL A 26 19.73 3.38 3.29
CA VAL A 26 18.38 3.83 3.65
C VAL A 26 17.49 3.84 2.41
N TYR A 27 17.94 4.44 1.30
CA TYR A 27 17.17 4.44 0.06
C TYR A 27 16.94 3.03 -0.50
N GLY A 28 17.96 2.17 -0.49
CA GLY A 28 17.88 0.80 -0.99
C GLY A 28 16.91 -0.08 -0.18
N SER A 29 17.00 -0.03 1.15
CA SER A 29 16.12 -0.79 2.06
C SER A 29 14.65 -0.37 1.93
N VAL A 30 14.40 0.94 1.79
CA VAL A 30 13.06 1.48 1.52
C VAL A 30 12.54 1.01 0.17
N LEU A 31 13.33 1.14 -0.90
CA LEU A 31 12.92 0.69 -2.24
C LEU A 31 12.59 -0.79 -2.24
N ILE A 32 13.37 -1.60 -1.52
CA ILE A 32 13.07 -3.03 -1.32
C ILE A 32 11.77 -3.21 -0.56
N TYR A 33 11.53 -2.45 0.51
CA TYR A 33 10.29 -2.54 1.28
C TYR A 33 9.05 -2.12 0.46
N VAL A 34 9.15 -1.05 -0.31
CA VAL A 34 8.10 -0.60 -1.23
C VAL A 34 7.87 -1.65 -2.32
N MET A 35 8.94 -2.20 -2.91
CA MET A 35 8.82 -3.22 -3.96
C MET A 35 8.22 -4.52 -3.38
N TRP A 36 8.56 -4.88 -2.14
CA TRP A 36 7.95 -5.97 -1.40
C TRP A 36 6.46 -5.71 -1.11
N LEU A 37 6.09 -4.49 -0.69
CA LEU A 37 4.70 -4.09 -0.53
C LEU A 37 3.95 -4.18 -1.87
N MET A 38 4.51 -3.64 -2.95
CA MET A 38 3.93 -3.69 -4.28
C MET A 38 3.73 -5.11 -4.79
N TRP A 39 4.56 -6.06 -4.37
CA TRP A 39 4.41 -7.47 -4.75
C TRP A 39 3.43 -8.22 -3.83
N ARG A 40 3.43 -7.91 -2.53
CA ARG A 40 2.56 -8.56 -1.54
C ARG A 40 1.11 -8.09 -1.62
N VAL A 41 0.88 -6.79 -1.87
CA VAL A 41 -0.43 -6.15 -1.89
C VAL A 41 -1.40 -6.78 -2.92
N PRO A 42 -1.01 -6.98 -4.20
CA PRO A 42 -1.87 -7.64 -5.19
C PRO A 42 -2.26 -9.06 -4.77
N HIS A 43 -1.31 -9.81 -4.18
CA HIS A 43 -1.59 -11.17 -3.70
C HIS A 43 -2.62 -11.18 -2.56
N VAL A 44 -2.52 -10.26 -1.60
CA VAL A 44 -3.47 -10.19 -0.48
C VAL A 44 -4.85 -9.74 -0.95
N ASP A 45 -4.92 -8.79 -1.88
CA ASP A 45 -6.20 -8.34 -2.45
C ASP A 45 -6.91 -9.46 -3.23
N MET A 46 -6.16 -10.22 -4.04
CA MET A 46 -6.68 -11.39 -4.73
C MET A 46 -7.22 -12.46 -3.77
N VAL A 47 -6.54 -12.70 -2.65
CA VAL A 47 -7.01 -13.66 -1.63
C VAL A 47 -8.32 -13.19 -1.00
N PHE A 48 -8.45 -11.90 -0.67
CA PHE A 48 -9.67 -11.34 -0.11
C PHE A 48 -10.84 -11.40 -1.10
N LYS A 49 -10.63 -10.97 -2.36
CA LYS A 49 -11.64 -11.07 -3.43
C LYS A 49 -12.06 -12.51 -3.72
N ARG A 50 -11.10 -13.45 -3.69
CA ARG A 50 -11.40 -14.88 -3.84
C ARG A 50 -12.21 -15.43 -2.67
N TRP A 51 -11.87 -15.04 -1.44
CA TRP A 51 -12.65 -15.40 -0.26
C TRP A 51 -14.08 -14.86 -0.32
N MET A 52 -14.26 -13.59 -0.74
CA MET A 52 -15.59 -12.99 -0.89
C MET A 52 -16.44 -13.76 -1.89
N ARG A 53 -15.89 -14.13 -3.06
CA ARG A 53 -16.60 -14.96 -4.05
C ARG A 53 -16.97 -16.33 -3.51
N TRP A 54 -16.07 -16.99 -2.77
CA TRP A 54 -16.35 -18.30 -2.20
C TRP A 54 -17.45 -18.28 -1.13
N ASN A 55 -17.63 -17.14 -0.46
CA ASN A 55 -18.59 -16.95 0.62
C ASN A 55 -19.75 -16.05 0.21
N GLU A 56 -19.96 -15.81 -1.09
CA GLU A 56 -20.94 -14.84 -1.58
C GLU A 56 -22.35 -15.14 -1.07
N GLU A 57 -22.78 -16.40 -1.12
CA GLU A 57 -24.08 -16.83 -0.60
C GLU A 57 -24.23 -16.56 0.90
N ALA A 58 -23.19 -16.90 1.68
CA ALA A 58 -23.18 -16.63 3.12
C ALA A 58 -23.18 -15.14 3.45
N ILE A 59 -22.48 -14.32 2.64
CA ILE A 59 -22.48 -12.86 2.76
C ILE A 59 -23.90 -12.33 2.52
N ARG A 60 -24.58 -12.78 1.46
CA ARG A 60 -25.96 -12.37 1.14
C ARG A 60 -27.00 -12.83 2.16
N GLN A 61 -26.82 -14.00 2.77
CA GLN A 61 -27.80 -14.60 3.70
C GLN A 61 -27.70 -14.11 5.16
N GLY A 62 -26.67 -13.34 5.51
CA GLY A 62 -26.50 -12.89 6.89
C GLY A 62 -25.08 -12.46 7.26
N GLY A 63 -24.11 -12.64 6.36
CA GLY A 63 -22.73 -12.20 6.54
C GLY A 63 -21.78 -13.36 6.86
N ALA A 64 -20.55 -13.25 6.37
CA ALA A 64 -19.47 -14.20 6.61
C ALA A 64 -18.34 -13.58 7.45
N VAL A 65 -17.63 -14.37 8.26
CA VAL A 65 -16.55 -13.84 9.10
C VAL A 65 -15.21 -13.93 8.38
N TYR A 66 -14.57 -12.78 8.17
CA TYR A 66 -13.20 -12.67 7.66
C TYR A 66 -12.30 -11.98 8.68
N ARG A 67 -11.22 -12.65 9.11
CA ARG A 67 -10.25 -12.08 10.07
C ARG A 67 -10.92 -11.45 11.30
N ASN A 68 -11.85 -12.17 11.92
CA ASN A 68 -12.66 -11.73 13.06
C ASN A 68 -13.59 -10.53 12.81
N CYS A 69 -13.83 -10.16 11.55
CA CYS A 69 -14.80 -9.14 11.16
C CYS A 69 -15.95 -9.79 10.39
N ARG A 70 -17.19 -9.52 10.77
CA ARG A 70 -18.37 -9.94 10.01
C ARG A 70 -18.50 -9.04 8.77
N VAL A 71 -18.53 -9.64 7.60
CA VAL A 71 -18.68 -8.99 6.30
C VAL A 71 -20.08 -9.29 5.78
N THR A 72 -20.89 -8.25 5.67
CA THR A 72 -22.22 -8.21 5.06
C THR A 72 -22.15 -7.45 3.72
N PRO A 73 -23.20 -7.49 2.86
CA PRO A 73 -23.20 -6.78 1.58
C PRO A 73 -22.99 -5.26 1.76
N GLU A 74 -23.57 -4.71 2.82
CA GLU A 74 -23.49 -3.30 3.22
C GLU A 74 -22.17 -2.94 3.92
N THR A 75 -21.27 -3.90 4.16
CA THR A 75 -20.00 -3.61 4.84
C THR A 75 -19.14 -2.69 3.99
N GLU A 76 -18.78 -1.54 4.57
CA GLU A 76 -17.87 -0.59 3.96
C GLU A 76 -16.43 -1.11 4.00
N LEU A 77 -15.85 -1.23 2.80
CA LEU A 77 -14.46 -1.51 2.55
C LEU A 77 -13.73 -0.21 2.23
N VAL A 78 -12.48 -0.11 2.66
CA VAL A 78 -11.59 1.02 2.39
C VAL A 78 -10.27 0.53 1.82
N ALA A 79 -9.77 1.23 0.80
CA ALA A 79 -8.42 1.08 0.28
C ALA A 79 -7.66 2.40 0.45
N TYR A 80 -6.43 2.31 0.94
CA TYR A 80 -5.54 3.46 1.15
C TYR A 80 -4.56 3.57 0.00
N GLN A 81 -4.28 4.78 -0.45
CA GLN A 81 -3.33 5.01 -1.52
C GLN A 81 -1.95 5.33 -0.93
N LEU A 82 -0.92 4.68 -1.47
CA LEU A 82 0.48 4.96 -1.21
C LEU A 82 1.03 5.79 -2.37
N CYS A 83 1.67 6.92 -2.06
CA CYS A 83 2.43 7.69 -3.05
C CYS A 83 3.93 7.57 -2.76
N VAL A 84 4.68 7.10 -3.77
CA VAL A 84 6.15 7.02 -3.72
C VAL A 84 6.70 7.81 -4.89
N SER A 85 7.54 8.79 -4.59
CA SER A 85 8.12 9.68 -5.59
C SER A 85 9.63 9.53 -5.64
N TYR A 86 10.22 9.63 -6.82
CA TYR A 86 11.66 9.58 -6.98
C TYR A 86 12.13 10.38 -8.20
N LEU A 87 13.07 11.32 -7.97
CA LEU A 87 13.69 12.21 -8.95
C LEU A 87 12.68 13.06 -9.75
N ILE A 88 12.03 12.47 -10.75
CA ILE A 88 11.13 13.14 -11.70
C ILE A 88 9.77 12.42 -11.81
N SER A 89 9.60 11.26 -11.18
CA SER A 89 8.36 10.49 -11.24
C SER A 89 7.69 10.36 -9.87
N ALA A 90 6.40 10.07 -9.89
CA ALA A 90 5.62 9.68 -8.73
C ALA A 90 4.74 8.48 -9.12
N ALA A 91 4.85 7.40 -8.36
CA ALA A 91 4.03 6.21 -8.50
C ALA A 91 2.97 6.20 -7.39
N ARG A 92 1.75 5.77 -7.74
CA ARG A 92 0.65 5.58 -6.80
C ARG A 92 0.19 4.14 -6.81
N VAL A 93 0.05 3.55 -5.63
CA VAL A 93 -0.35 2.15 -5.48
C VAL A 93 -1.46 2.08 -4.44
N TRP A 94 -2.53 1.37 -4.77
CA TRP A 94 -3.64 1.14 -3.83
C TRP A 94 -3.34 -0.04 -2.93
N SER A 95 -3.70 0.06 -1.66
CA SER A 95 -3.71 -1.04 -0.71
C SER A 95 -4.81 -2.05 -1.06
N PRO A 96 -4.75 -3.28 -0.51
CA PRO A 96 -5.89 -4.18 -0.52
C PRO A 96 -7.10 -3.52 0.18
N TYR A 97 -8.28 -4.05 -0.09
CA TYR A 97 -9.47 -3.66 0.66
C TYR A 97 -9.41 -4.13 2.12
N TYR A 98 -9.73 -3.22 3.04
CA TYR A 98 -9.89 -3.49 4.46
C TYR A 98 -11.28 -3.10 4.93
N VAL A 99 -11.82 -3.80 5.93
CA VAL A 99 -13.08 -3.38 6.57
C VAL A 99 -12.86 -2.06 7.30
N LYS A 100 -13.59 -1.00 6.94
CA LYS A 100 -13.32 0.40 7.35
C LYS A 100 -13.18 0.60 8.85
N ARG A 101 -13.97 -0.11 9.66
CA ARG A 101 -13.95 0.00 11.13
C ARG A 101 -13.03 -1.01 11.83
N SER A 102 -12.26 -1.80 11.09
CA SER A 102 -11.36 -2.79 11.69
C SER A 102 -10.07 -2.15 12.26
N PRO A 103 -9.46 -2.75 13.30
CA PRO A 103 -8.16 -2.28 13.82
C PRO A 103 -7.07 -2.37 12.74
N GLN A 104 -7.17 -3.33 11.83
CA GLN A 104 -6.26 -3.50 10.70
C GLN A 104 -6.34 -2.30 9.74
N ALA A 105 -7.54 -1.81 9.41
CA ALA A 105 -7.72 -0.64 8.57
C ALA A 105 -7.10 0.62 9.17
N ARG A 106 -7.25 0.84 10.49
CA ARG A 106 -6.62 1.98 11.17
C ARG A 106 -5.09 1.91 11.14
N CYS A 107 -4.55 0.73 11.44
CA CYS A 107 -3.11 0.49 11.38
C CYS A 107 -2.56 0.75 9.98
N MET A 108 -3.23 0.22 8.95
CA MET A 108 -2.81 0.42 7.56
C MET A 108 -2.96 1.88 7.10
N CYS A 109 -3.98 2.61 7.57
CA CYS A 109 -4.10 4.05 7.34
C CYS A 109 -2.87 4.79 7.83
N ILE A 110 -2.45 4.54 9.08
CA ILE A 110 -1.26 5.17 9.68
C ILE A 110 0.00 4.81 8.89
N VAL A 111 0.18 3.52 8.55
CA VAL A 111 1.34 3.05 7.79
C VAL A 111 1.39 3.68 6.41
N PHE A 112 0.30 3.67 5.64
CA PHE A 112 0.26 4.23 4.29
C PHE A 112 0.42 5.76 4.29
N THR A 113 -0.16 6.43 5.29
CA THR A 113 0.02 7.88 5.49
C THR A 113 1.48 8.21 5.81
N ALA A 114 2.09 7.48 6.74
CA ALA A 114 3.49 7.67 7.10
C ALA A 114 4.43 7.40 5.91
N LEU A 115 4.22 6.31 5.19
CA LEU A 115 5.01 5.99 3.99
C LEU A 115 4.84 7.05 2.90
N THR A 116 3.63 7.55 2.69
CA THR A 116 3.36 8.63 1.73
C THR A 116 4.04 9.94 2.18
N LEU A 117 3.98 10.28 3.47
CA LEU A 117 4.64 11.46 4.03
C LEU A 117 6.15 11.35 4.03
N ILE A 118 6.72 10.14 4.08
CA ILE A 118 8.18 9.99 4.03
C ILE A 118 8.62 9.97 2.57
N PHE A 119 7.94 9.24 1.67
CA PHE A 119 8.46 8.95 0.32
C PHE A 119 7.81 9.74 -0.82
N GLY A 120 6.74 10.47 -0.53
CA GLY A 120 6.03 11.26 -1.53
C GLY A 120 6.73 12.56 -1.94
N TRP A 121 7.74 13.04 -1.19
CA TRP A 121 8.32 14.38 -1.38
C TRP A 121 9.62 14.45 -2.20
N TRP A 122 10.21 13.31 -2.55
CA TRP A 122 11.57 13.24 -3.10
C TRP A 122 11.66 13.42 -4.63
N SER A 123 10.60 13.92 -5.27
CA SER A 123 10.64 14.29 -6.69
C SER A 123 10.09 15.68 -6.92
N LEU A 124 10.43 16.29 -8.05
CA LEU A 124 9.93 17.62 -8.42
C LEU A 124 8.37 17.68 -8.42
N VAL A 125 7.73 16.60 -8.86
CA VAL A 125 6.26 16.44 -8.90
C VAL A 125 5.69 15.81 -7.62
N GLY A 126 6.56 15.35 -6.73
CA GLY A 126 6.24 14.59 -5.53
C GLY A 126 5.34 15.33 -4.55
N PRO A 127 5.67 16.57 -4.13
CA PRO A 127 4.84 17.34 -3.20
C PRO A 127 3.38 17.47 -3.66
N LEU A 128 3.16 17.79 -4.93
CA LEU A 128 1.81 17.88 -5.52
C LEU A 128 1.09 16.53 -5.51
N ALA A 129 1.79 15.45 -5.87
CA ALA A 129 1.22 14.11 -5.87
C ALA A 129 0.86 13.64 -4.46
N THR A 130 1.70 13.97 -3.48
CA THR A 130 1.56 13.62 -2.06
C THR A 130 0.38 14.32 -1.44
N ILE A 131 0.27 15.64 -1.62
CA ILE A 131 -0.85 16.42 -1.10
C ILE A 131 -2.17 15.87 -1.68
N ARG A 132 -2.21 15.57 -2.98
CA ARG A 132 -3.39 14.95 -3.60
C ARG A 132 -3.74 13.59 -2.99
N THR A 133 -2.75 12.74 -2.76
CA THR A 133 -2.95 11.43 -2.15
C THR A 133 -3.38 11.52 -0.68
N LEU A 134 -2.92 12.53 0.06
CA LEU A 134 -3.34 12.76 1.45
C LEU A 134 -4.71 13.44 1.55
N SER A 135 -5.08 14.26 0.57
CA SER A 135 -6.40 14.89 0.51
C SER A 135 -7.50 13.91 0.13
N ASP A 136 -7.18 12.89 -0.68
CA ASP A 136 -8.09 11.78 -0.94
C ASP A 136 -8.13 10.86 0.29
N SER A 137 -9.23 10.87 1.03
CA SER A 137 -9.40 10.15 2.31
C SER A 137 -9.52 8.62 2.18
N GLY A 138 -8.89 8.02 1.17
CA GLY A 138 -9.02 6.61 0.82
C GLY A 138 -10.27 6.34 -0.02
N TRP A 139 -10.18 5.30 -0.86
CA TRP A 139 -11.31 4.86 -1.68
C TRP A 139 -12.22 3.97 -0.83
N THR A 140 -13.47 4.38 -0.65
CA THR A 140 -14.49 3.58 0.05
C THR A 140 -15.44 2.94 -0.93
N THR A 141 -15.70 1.65 -0.75
CA THR A 141 -16.67 0.88 -1.54
C THR A 141 -17.41 -0.11 -0.66
N THR A 142 -18.54 -0.63 -1.12
CA THR A 142 -19.28 -1.69 -0.39
C THR A 142 -18.83 -3.06 -0.84
N ALA A 143 -18.93 -4.06 0.04
CA ALA A 143 -18.64 -5.45 -0.31
C ALA A 143 -19.49 -5.92 -1.50
N GLU A 144 -20.76 -5.53 -1.56
CA GLU A 144 -21.65 -5.80 -2.71
C GLU A 144 -21.08 -5.32 -4.04
N ARG A 145 -20.60 -4.07 -4.09
CA ARG A 145 -20.05 -3.48 -5.31
C ARG A 145 -18.77 -4.19 -5.77
N VAL A 146 -17.92 -4.61 -4.84
CA VAL A 146 -16.69 -5.36 -5.15
C VAL A 146 -17.00 -6.78 -5.62
N MET A 147 -18.09 -7.39 -5.16
CA MET A 147 -18.55 -8.70 -5.66
C MET A 147 -19.15 -8.59 -7.07
N ALA A 148 -19.74 -7.45 -7.43
CA ALA A 148 -20.34 -7.21 -8.74
C ALA A 148 -19.33 -6.86 -9.85
N GLU A 149 -18.08 -6.51 -9.53
CA GLU A 149 -17.05 -6.20 -10.51
C GLU A 149 -16.46 -7.47 -11.14
N PRO A 150 -16.52 -7.66 -12.47
CA PRO A 150 -15.79 -8.71 -13.15
C PRO A 150 -14.29 -8.39 -13.14
N ASN A 151 -13.46 -9.42 -12.88
CA ASN A 151 -11.99 -9.33 -12.83
C ASN A 151 -11.38 -8.80 -14.13
#